data_AF-Q8W5P5-F1
#
_entry.id   AF-Q8W5P5-F1
#
_cell.length_a   1.000
_cell.length_b   1.000
_cell.length_c   1.000
_cell.angle_alpha   90.00
_cell.angle_beta   90.00
_cell.angle_gamma   90.00
#
_symmetry.space_group_name_H-M   'P 1'
#
loop_
_entity.id
_entity.type
_entity.pdbx_description
1 polymer ?
#
loop_
_entity_poly.entity_id
_entity_poly.type
_entity_poly.pdbx_seq_one_letter_code
_entity_poly.pdbx_strand_id
1 'polypeptide(L)'
;MQVNENSENPYWKAIGYRVEEPRRDRAESMPSPSPSPVSRRPLDNGVVETRALTDTTLLRSLAAKGLAVRPGASDEHHTVRCDAVIVGSGCGGGVAAAVLASAGYKVVVVEKGDYFTKEDYSSIEGPSMERLFERGGVFCTSNVTTMIFTGATVGGGSAVNWSASIRTPAGVMQEWSREHGLAVFASPGYARAMDAVCERLGVTDACREEGFQNKVVRRGCDALGLRADAVPRNSSEGHFCGSCNFGCPTGDKKGTDTTWLVDAVERGAVILTGCKAEHFIVESNGGGGGRSKRCVGLVATCMSNGITKKLRVEAKVSISASGALMTPPLLRNSGLKNRHIGRNLHLHPVSMAWGYFPDNTPEPHIPGKCYEGGIITSMHRVTERTIIETPALGPGAFAALVPWESGRDMKERMRRYARTAHAFALVRDRGAGSVDGEGRVRYAPSRDDAEELRAGLRRALRILVAAGAAEVGTHRSDGARLRCKGARDADVEAFLDEVTVEKGPMHSTTDKWSVLCSAHQMGSCRMGASPRDGAVDVAGESWEAEGLYVCDGSLLPTAVGVNPMITIQSIAYCVAKGIADSMAHGKEQR
;
A
#
# COMPACT_ATOMS: atom_id res chain seq x y z
N MET A 1 -14.25 3.94 -16.87
CA MET A 1 -15.54 3.39 -17.33
C MET A 1 -16.64 4.15 -16.63
N GLN A 2 -17.49 4.85 -17.39
CA GLN A 2 -18.64 5.54 -16.82
C GLN A 2 -19.70 4.49 -16.46
N VAL A 3 -20.20 4.53 -15.23
CA VAL A 3 -21.42 3.84 -14.84
C VAL A 3 -22.58 4.83 -14.93
N ASN A 4 -23.81 4.36 -15.15
CA ASN A 4 -24.98 5.21 -15.03
C ASN A 4 -25.26 5.53 -13.55
N GLU A 5 -26.29 6.32 -13.28
CA GLU A 5 -26.70 6.71 -11.92
C GLU A 5 -27.05 5.52 -11.02
N ASN A 6 -27.36 4.36 -11.62
CA ASN A 6 -27.65 3.11 -10.94
C ASN A 6 -26.41 2.20 -10.81
N SER A 7 -25.20 2.72 -11.00
CA SER A 7 -23.95 1.95 -10.99
C SER A 7 -23.84 0.87 -12.07
N GLU A 8 -24.68 0.90 -13.10
CA GLU A 8 -24.68 -0.10 -14.17
C GLU A 8 -23.85 0.36 -15.35
N ASN A 9 -23.26 -0.61 -16.06
CA ASN A 9 -22.64 -0.36 -17.35
C ASN A 9 -23.08 -1.46 -18.33
N PRO A 10 -23.76 -1.11 -19.44
CA PRO A 10 -24.33 -2.08 -20.37
C PRO A 10 -23.24 -2.94 -21.06
N TYR A 11 -21.99 -2.49 -21.06
CA TYR A 11 -20.86 -3.18 -21.66
C TYR A 11 -20.18 -4.16 -20.70
N TRP A 12 -20.47 -4.15 -19.40
CA TRP A 12 -19.89 -5.11 -18.43
C TRP A 12 -20.20 -6.56 -18.76
N LYS A 13 -21.44 -6.82 -19.18
CA LYS A 13 -21.84 -8.16 -19.67
C LYS A 13 -20.98 -8.60 -20.86
N ALA A 14 -20.61 -7.69 -21.75
CA ALA A 14 -19.83 -8.00 -22.95
C ALA A 14 -18.36 -8.36 -22.65
N ILE A 15 -17.83 -7.90 -21.51
CA ILE A 15 -16.46 -8.20 -21.05
C ILE A 15 -16.43 -9.28 -19.95
N GLY A 16 -17.59 -9.88 -19.65
CA GLY A 16 -17.73 -10.88 -18.60
C GLY A 16 -17.55 -10.34 -17.18
N TYR A 17 -17.62 -9.01 -16.99
CA TYR A 17 -17.47 -8.35 -15.70
C TYR A 17 -18.82 -8.19 -14.99
N ARG A 18 -18.82 -8.37 -13.67
CA ARG A 18 -19.98 -8.14 -12.82
C ARG A 18 -19.48 -7.71 -11.45
N VAL A 19 -20.07 -6.66 -10.92
CA VAL A 19 -19.94 -6.27 -9.52
C VAL A 19 -21.21 -6.69 -8.81
N GLU A 20 -21.10 -7.41 -7.70
CA GLU A 20 -22.22 -7.53 -6.77
C GLU A 20 -22.21 -6.29 -5.88
N GLU A 21 -23.22 -5.44 -5.99
CA GLU A 21 -23.40 -4.38 -4.99
C GLU A 21 -23.84 -5.00 -3.66
N PRO A 22 -23.43 -4.43 -2.52
CA PRO A 22 -24.16 -4.63 -1.27
C PRO A 22 -25.60 -4.17 -1.49
N ARG A 23 -26.55 -5.12 -1.65
CA ARG A 23 -27.97 -4.82 -1.85
C ARG A 23 -28.47 -3.84 -0.78
N ARG A 24 -28.73 -2.58 -1.13
CA ARG A 24 -29.54 -1.67 -0.30
C ARG A 24 -31.03 -2.10 -0.28
N ASP A 25 -31.48 -2.83 -1.30
CA ASP A 25 -32.90 -3.09 -1.55
C ASP A 25 -33.52 -4.27 -0.77
N ARG A 26 -32.77 -4.94 0.11
CA ARG A 26 -33.39 -5.93 1.03
C ARG A 26 -34.10 -5.27 2.23
N ALA A 27 -34.06 -3.95 2.35
CA ALA A 27 -34.79 -3.21 3.36
C ALA A 27 -36.25 -2.85 2.96
N GLU A 28 -36.63 -2.94 1.68
CA GLU A 28 -37.93 -2.42 1.20
C GLU A 28 -39.01 -3.48 0.94
N SER A 29 -38.74 -4.78 1.13
CA SER A 29 -39.74 -5.84 0.85
C SER A 29 -40.04 -6.80 2.00
N MET A 30 -39.63 -6.46 3.23
CA MET A 30 -40.06 -7.17 4.45
C MET A 30 -40.70 -6.16 5.40
N PRO A 31 -41.84 -6.47 6.05
CA PRO A 31 -42.40 -5.59 7.07
C PRO A 31 -41.30 -5.32 8.09
N SER A 32 -41.03 -4.03 8.31
CA SER A 32 -39.91 -3.53 9.10
C SER A 32 -39.79 -4.29 10.42
N PRO A 33 -38.70 -5.04 10.66
CA PRO A 33 -38.26 -5.18 12.04
C PRO A 33 -37.88 -3.76 12.49
N SER A 34 -38.30 -3.39 13.70
CA SER A 34 -37.88 -2.20 14.44
C SER A 34 -36.50 -1.68 14.03
N PRO A 35 -36.25 -0.35 13.95
CA PRO A 35 -34.97 0.19 13.54
C PRO A 35 -33.86 -0.49 14.32
N SER A 36 -33.13 -1.38 13.66
CA SER A 36 -31.94 -1.98 14.24
C SER A 36 -31.00 -0.82 14.59
N PRO A 37 -30.42 -0.79 15.80
CA PRO A 37 -29.53 0.30 16.18
C PRO A 37 -28.47 0.44 15.09
N VAL A 38 -28.24 1.66 14.62
CA VAL A 38 -27.15 1.98 13.66
C VAL A 38 -25.91 1.24 14.16
N SER A 39 -25.48 0.21 13.44
CA SER A 39 -24.36 -0.61 13.87
C SER A 39 -23.15 0.30 13.94
N ARG A 40 -22.68 0.57 15.15
CA ARG A 40 -21.55 1.45 15.42
C ARG A 40 -20.33 0.98 14.62
N ARG A 41 -19.72 1.87 13.83
CA ARG A 41 -18.52 1.53 13.05
C ARG A 41 -17.33 1.34 14.00
N PRO A 42 -16.34 0.49 13.65
CA PRO A 42 -15.22 0.14 14.53
C PRO A 42 -14.50 1.33 15.18
N LEU A 43 -14.31 2.43 14.44
CA LEU A 43 -13.56 3.60 14.91
C LEU A 43 -14.42 4.76 15.45
N ASP A 44 -15.75 4.64 15.52
CA ASP A 44 -16.66 5.76 15.86
C ASP A 44 -16.31 6.45 17.19
N ASN A 45 -15.72 5.72 18.13
CA ASN A 45 -15.36 6.25 19.45
C ASN A 45 -14.24 7.28 19.40
N GLY A 46 -13.31 7.13 18.45
CA GLY A 46 -12.10 7.96 18.35
C GLY A 46 -12.02 8.78 17.07
N VAL A 47 -12.77 8.43 16.03
CA VAL A 47 -12.73 9.14 14.75
C VAL A 47 -13.44 10.50 14.83
N VAL A 48 -12.88 11.50 14.17
CA VAL A 48 -13.43 12.85 13.95
C VAL A 48 -13.34 13.14 12.46
N GLU A 49 -14.48 13.04 11.78
CA GLU A 49 -14.56 13.25 10.33
C GLU A 49 -14.66 14.73 9.99
N THR A 50 -13.52 15.36 9.72
CA THR A 50 -13.42 16.83 9.67
C THR A 50 -14.21 17.46 8.52
N ARG A 51 -14.41 16.75 7.40
CA ARG A 51 -15.12 17.24 6.21
C ARG A 51 -16.54 17.75 6.47
N ALA A 52 -17.23 17.18 7.46
CA ALA A 52 -18.61 17.54 7.80
C ALA A 52 -18.70 18.56 8.95
N LEU A 53 -17.57 19.05 9.46
CA LEU A 53 -17.51 19.88 10.65
C LEU A 53 -17.23 21.35 10.30
N THR A 54 -17.54 22.21 11.27
CA THR A 54 -17.15 23.62 11.33
C THR A 54 -16.12 23.83 12.44
N ASP A 55 -15.49 25.00 12.49
CA ASP A 55 -14.54 25.34 13.57
C ASP A 55 -15.09 25.02 14.98
N THR A 56 -16.35 25.41 15.25
CA THR A 56 -17.00 25.18 16.55
C THR A 56 -17.29 23.70 16.81
N THR A 57 -17.80 22.96 15.82
CA THR A 57 -18.15 21.55 16.02
C THR A 57 -16.91 20.65 16.06
N LEU A 58 -15.82 21.03 15.37
CA LEU A 58 -14.51 20.40 15.48
C LEU A 58 -13.99 20.47 16.92
N LEU A 59 -13.91 21.67 17.51
CA LEU A 59 -13.43 21.86 18.88
C LEU A 59 -14.26 21.08 19.89
N ARG A 60 -15.59 21.10 19.74
CA ARG A 60 -16.51 20.33 20.60
C ARG A 60 -16.25 18.83 20.49
N SER A 61 -16.09 18.31 19.27
CA SER A 61 -15.84 16.89 19.02
C SER A 61 -14.52 16.42 19.64
N LEU A 62 -13.46 17.22 19.48
CA LEU A 62 -12.15 16.97 20.07
C LEU A 62 -12.19 16.98 21.61
N ALA A 63 -12.85 17.98 22.20
CA ALA A 63 -13.01 18.08 23.65
C ALA A 63 -13.82 16.91 24.22
N ALA A 64 -14.90 16.50 23.53
CA ALA A 64 -15.72 15.36 23.92
C ALA A 64 -14.95 14.02 23.90
N LYS A 65 -13.88 13.93 23.09
CA LYS A 65 -12.96 12.79 23.06
C LYS A 65 -11.77 12.94 24.03
N GLY A 66 -11.83 13.91 24.94
CA GLY A 66 -10.89 14.07 26.05
C GLY A 66 -9.58 14.76 25.68
N LEU A 67 -9.53 15.49 24.55
CA LEU A 67 -8.38 16.31 24.19
C LEU A 67 -8.51 17.72 24.77
N ALA A 68 -7.40 18.28 25.23
CA ALA A 68 -7.33 19.68 25.61
C ALA A 68 -7.25 20.55 24.36
N VAL A 69 -8.26 21.42 24.16
CA VAL A 69 -8.38 22.29 22.99
C VAL A 69 -8.39 23.76 23.40
N ARG A 70 -7.76 24.61 22.59
CA ARG A 70 -7.81 26.07 22.72
C ARG A 70 -8.32 26.68 21.41
N PRO A 71 -9.45 27.41 21.43
CA PRO A 71 -9.88 28.15 20.24
C PRO A 71 -8.84 29.23 19.90
N GLY A 72 -8.58 29.45 18.61
CA GLY A 72 -7.78 30.59 18.20
C GLY A 72 -8.58 31.87 18.39
N ALA A 73 -8.23 32.70 19.38
CA ALA A 73 -8.90 33.98 19.63
C ALA A 73 -8.50 35.04 18.58
N SER A 74 -7.19 35.17 18.33
CA SER A 74 -6.55 36.02 17.30
C SER A 74 -5.61 35.24 16.36
N ASP A 75 -5.38 33.95 16.65
CA ASP A 75 -4.50 33.07 15.89
C ASP A 75 -5.22 32.53 14.63
N GLU A 76 -4.45 32.33 13.56
CA GLU A 76 -4.85 31.59 12.34
C GLU A 76 -5.16 30.10 12.61
N HIS A 77 -4.95 29.62 13.85
CA HIS A 77 -5.05 28.21 14.19
C HIS A 77 -5.82 27.93 15.49
N HIS A 78 -6.53 26.80 15.50
CA HIS A 78 -6.99 26.11 16.71
C HIS A 78 -5.87 25.25 17.27
N THR A 79 -5.71 25.21 18.60
CA THR A 79 -4.65 24.40 19.24
C THR A 79 -5.24 23.17 19.91
N VAL A 80 -4.59 22.03 19.73
CA VAL A 80 -4.92 20.74 20.35
C VAL A 80 -3.66 20.22 21.04
N ARG A 81 -3.77 19.71 22.28
CA ARG A 81 -2.65 19.12 23.01
C ARG A 81 -2.80 17.61 23.15
N CYS A 82 -1.71 16.89 22.92
CA CYS A 82 -1.60 15.46 23.16
C CYS A 82 -0.17 15.09 23.61
N ASP A 83 0.04 13.83 23.97
CA ASP A 83 1.39 13.33 24.28
C ASP A 83 2.14 13.00 22.99
N ALA A 84 1.48 12.34 22.04
CA ALA A 84 2.03 11.98 20.75
C ALA A 84 1.09 12.34 19.59
N VAL A 85 1.65 12.87 18.52
CA VAL A 85 0.94 13.11 17.25
C VAL A 85 1.55 12.27 16.13
N ILE A 86 0.70 11.62 15.34
CA ILE A 86 1.09 10.70 14.27
C ILE A 86 0.48 11.19 12.96
N VAL A 87 1.29 11.37 11.92
CA VAL A 87 0.82 11.76 10.59
C VAL A 87 0.74 10.54 9.69
N GLY A 88 -0.46 10.19 9.25
CA GLY A 88 -0.76 9.00 8.46
C GLY A 88 -1.22 7.84 9.33
N SER A 89 -2.32 7.21 8.94
CA SER A 89 -2.96 6.12 9.68
C SER A 89 -2.66 4.72 9.12
N GLY A 90 -1.76 4.64 8.13
CA GLY A 90 -1.41 3.40 7.42
C GLY A 90 -0.63 2.39 8.26
N CYS A 91 0.03 1.43 7.58
CA CYS A 91 0.75 0.30 8.21
C CYS A 91 1.51 0.67 9.49
N GLY A 92 2.45 1.62 9.41
CA GLY A 92 3.24 1.97 10.58
C GLY A 92 2.55 2.95 11.54
N GLY A 93 1.71 3.85 11.02
CA GLY A 93 1.00 4.84 11.84
C GLY A 93 -0.06 4.21 12.76
N GLY A 94 -0.83 3.25 12.24
CA GLY A 94 -1.79 2.48 13.03
C GLY A 94 -1.12 1.68 14.14
N VAL A 95 -0.01 0.99 13.84
CA VAL A 95 0.78 0.25 14.83
C VAL A 95 1.32 1.19 15.92
N ALA A 96 1.94 2.31 15.51
CA ALA A 96 2.47 3.28 16.46
C ALA A 96 1.38 3.87 17.36
N ALA A 97 0.20 4.16 16.80
CA ALA A 97 -0.94 4.64 17.57
C ALA A 97 -1.39 3.63 18.63
N ALA A 98 -1.53 2.36 18.23
CA ALA A 98 -1.96 1.28 19.13
C ALA A 98 -0.97 1.07 20.29
N VAL A 99 0.33 1.03 19.98
CA VAL A 99 1.38 0.81 20.97
C VAL A 99 1.45 1.95 21.97
N LEU A 100 1.45 3.21 21.50
CA LEU A 100 1.54 4.38 22.38
C LEU A 100 0.27 4.59 23.20
N ALA A 101 -0.92 4.41 22.60
CA ALA A 101 -2.17 4.52 23.33
C ALA A 101 -2.30 3.40 24.39
N SER A 102 -1.85 2.18 24.08
CA SER A 102 -1.80 1.08 25.05
C SER A 102 -0.82 1.32 26.19
N ALA A 103 0.23 2.12 25.98
CA ALA A 103 1.12 2.60 27.03
C ALA A 103 0.53 3.77 27.85
N GLY A 104 -0.71 4.18 27.58
CA GLY A 104 -1.45 5.19 28.34
C GLY A 104 -1.21 6.63 27.89
N TYR A 105 -0.57 6.85 26.74
CA TYR A 105 -0.35 8.19 26.18
C TYR A 105 -1.57 8.70 25.42
N LYS A 106 -1.82 10.01 25.47
CA LYS A 106 -2.83 10.65 24.62
C LYS A 106 -2.30 10.79 23.20
N VAL A 107 -2.89 10.03 22.27
CA VAL A 107 -2.46 9.96 20.87
C VAL A 107 -3.48 10.65 19.96
N VAL A 108 -2.97 11.48 19.04
CA VAL A 108 -3.74 12.03 17.92
C VAL A 108 -3.15 11.53 16.61
N VAL A 109 -3.98 10.93 15.76
CA VAL A 109 -3.62 10.52 14.40
C VAL A 109 -4.23 11.51 13.40
N VAL A 110 -3.44 12.01 12.46
CA VAL A 110 -3.87 12.93 11.40
C VAL A 110 -3.81 12.19 10.07
N GLU A 111 -4.97 11.98 9.45
CA GLU A 111 -5.14 11.29 8.17
C GLU A 111 -5.83 12.20 7.15
N LYS A 112 -5.25 12.31 5.95
CA LYS A 112 -5.81 13.15 4.89
C LYS A 112 -6.97 12.48 4.16
N GLY A 113 -6.98 11.15 4.14
CA GLY A 113 -8.05 10.36 3.57
C GLY A 113 -9.30 10.30 4.45
N ASP A 114 -10.38 9.76 3.89
CA ASP A 114 -11.63 9.53 4.59
C ASP A 114 -11.68 8.12 5.22
N TYR A 115 -12.62 7.92 6.16
CA TYR A 115 -12.86 6.64 6.83
C TYR A 115 -13.98 5.86 6.15
N PHE A 116 -13.74 4.58 5.91
CA PHE A 116 -14.66 3.68 5.23
C PHE A 116 -14.78 2.38 6.01
N THR A 117 -15.93 1.74 5.89
CA THR A 117 -16.23 0.42 6.42
C THR A 117 -16.70 -0.52 5.31
N LYS A 118 -16.95 -1.79 5.64
CA LYS A 118 -17.38 -2.80 4.67
C LYS A 118 -18.66 -2.39 3.93
N GLU A 119 -19.55 -1.64 4.57
CA GLU A 119 -20.77 -1.10 3.98
C GLU A 119 -20.53 0.06 2.99
N ASP A 120 -19.39 0.75 3.11
CA ASP A 120 -19.03 1.90 2.25
C ASP A 120 -18.25 1.48 1.00
N TYR A 121 -17.58 0.32 1.05
CA TYR A 121 -16.74 -0.17 -0.04
C TYR A 121 -17.58 -0.66 -1.22
N SER A 122 -17.04 -0.41 -2.42
CA SER A 122 -17.62 -0.84 -3.68
C SER A 122 -16.56 -1.48 -4.55
N SER A 123 -16.91 -2.56 -5.27
CA SER A 123 -16.01 -3.15 -6.27
C SER A 123 -16.04 -2.37 -7.60
N ILE A 124 -16.71 -1.21 -7.67
CA ILE A 124 -16.68 -0.35 -8.84
C ILE A 124 -15.36 0.44 -8.82
N GLU A 125 -14.47 0.05 -9.74
CA GLU A 125 -13.09 0.53 -9.79
C GLU A 125 -12.96 2.06 -9.79
N GLY A 126 -13.68 2.80 -10.66
CA GLY A 126 -13.48 4.25 -10.81
C GLY A 126 -13.69 5.04 -9.52
N PRO A 127 -14.90 5.04 -8.93
CA PRO A 127 -15.19 5.72 -7.67
C PRO A 127 -14.33 5.23 -6.50
N SER A 128 -14.04 3.93 -6.43
CA SER A 128 -13.20 3.38 -5.35
C SER A 128 -11.75 3.85 -5.47
N MET A 129 -11.21 3.91 -6.69
CA MET A 129 -9.87 4.43 -6.96
C MET A 129 -9.77 5.93 -6.62
N GLU A 130 -10.76 6.72 -7.03
CA GLU A 130 -10.85 8.16 -6.72
C GLU A 130 -10.84 8.44 -5.21
N ARG A 131 -11.59 7.64 -4.44
CA ARG A 131 -11.77 7.84 -3.00
C ARG A 131 -10.65 7.27 -2.14
N LEU A 132 -10.00 6.18 -2.59
CA LEU A 132 -9.11 5.40 -1.73
C LEU A 132 -7.62 5.51 -2.10
N PHE A 133 -7.26 6.10 -3.24
CA PHE A 133 -5.88 6.18 -3.72
C PHE A 133 -5.43 7.62 -3.98
N GLU A 134 -4.13 7.87 -3.85
CA GLU A 134 -3.55 9.14 -4.30
C GLU A 134 -3.83 9.36 -5.77
N ARG A 135 -4.24 10.59 -6.12
CA ARG A 135 -4.50 11.00 -7.51
C ARG A 135 -5.46 10.06 -8.24
N GLY A 136 -6.41 9.47 -7.52
CA GLY A 136 -7.37 8.51 -8.08
C GLY A 136 -6.72 7.25 -8.65
N GLY A 137 -5.53 6.89 -8.17
CA GLY A 137 -4.78 5.70 -8.57
C GLY A 137 -3.97 5.82 -9.86
N VAL A 138 -4.01 6.96 -10.56
CA VAL A 138 -3.15 7.25 -11.72
C VAL A 138 -1.97 8.12 -11.27
N PHE A 139 -1.04 7.53 -10.52
CA PHE A 139 0.16 8.20 -10.06
C PHE A 139 1.40 7.56 -10.70
N CYS A 140 2.16 8.33 -11.48
CA CYS A 140 3.37 7.83 -12.14
C CYS A 140 4.64 8.55 -11.67
N THR A 141 5.80 7.93 -11.91
CA THR A 141 7.08 8.63 -11.89
C THR A 141 7.10 9.76 -12.93
N SER A 142 7.94 10.78 -12.74
CA SER A 142 7.99 11.97 -13.60
C SER A 142 8.29 11.68 -15.07
N ASN A 143 8.89 10.53 -15.38
CA ASN A 143 9.18 10.05 -16.73
C ASN A 143 8.24 8.91 -17.18
N VAL A 144 7.14 8.68 -16.45
CA VAL A 144 6.12 7.66 -16.76
C VAL A 144 6.72 6.25 -16.91
N THR A 145 7.84 5.97 -16.25
CA THR A 145 8.47 4.64 -16.26
C THR A 145 7.74 3.67 -15.35
N THR A 146 7.21 4.16 -14.22
CA THR A 146 6.50 3.32 -13.25
C THR A 146 5.20 3.96 -12.83
N MET A 147 4.10 3.21 -12.95
CA MET A 147 2.80 3.51 -12.34
C MET A 147 2.78 3.00 -10.90
N ILE A 148 2.29 3.81 -9.98
CA ILE A 148 2.42 3.62 -8.53
C ILE A 148 1.03 3.66 -7.89
N PHE A 149 0.71 2.61 -7.13
CA PHE A 149 -0.50 2.54 -6.31
C PHE A 149 -0.16 2.85 -4.86
N THR A 150 -0.83 3.85 -4.28
CA THR A 150 -0.66 4.26 -2.88
C THR A 150 -2.01 4.69 -2.30
N GLY A 151 -2.36 4.11 -1.14
CA GLY A 151 -3.64 4.37 -0.49
C GLY A 151 -3.69 5.75 0.19
N ALA A 152 -4.86 6.38 0.14
CA ALA A 152 -5.18 7.71 0.67
C ALA A 152 -6.50 7.67 1.46
N THR A 153 -6.56 6.79 2.46
CA THR A 153 -7.76 6.49 3.27
C THR A 153 -7.32 6.11 4.69
N VAL A 154 -8.24 6.11 5.66
CA VAL A 154 -7.94 5.55 6.99
C VAL A 154 -7.49 4.10 6.85
N GLY A 155 -6.33 3.80 7.44
CA GLY A 155 -5.62 2.53 7.28
C GLY A 155 -4.65 2.48 6.09
N GLY A 156 -4.61 3.53 5.27
CA GLY A 156 -3.67 3.75 4.18
C GLY A 156 -3.57 2.56 3.22
N GLY A 157 -2.35 2.23 2.79
CA GLY A 157 -2.11 1.08 1.92
C GLY A 157 -2.58 -0.27 2.50
N SER A 158 -2.69 -0.43 3.82
CA SER A 158 -3.17 -1.70 4.40
C SER A 158 -4.68 -1.93 4.20
N ALA A 159 -5.46 -0.85 4.02
CA ALA A 159 -6.89 -0.93 3.74
C ALA A 159 -7.15 -1.43 2.30
N VAL A 160 -6.25 -1.11 1.36
CA VAL A 160 -6.41 -1.34 -0.09
C VAL A 160 -5.37 -2.27 -0.72
N ASN A 161 -4.54 -2.95 0.06
CA ASN A 161 -3.59 -3.91 -0.48
C ASN A 161 -4.24 -5.27 -0.77
N TRP A 162 -3.44 -6.18 -1.30
CA TRP A 162 -3.87 -7.47 -1.83
C TRP A 162 -3.76 -8.63 -0.83
N SER A 163 -3.76 -8.31 0.47
CA SER A 163 -3.74 -9.25 1.60
C SER A 163 -2.46 -10.06 1.83
N ALA A 164 -1.53 -10.13 0.86
CA ALA A 164 -0.24 -10.81 1.00
C ALA A 164 0.54 -10.33 2.24
N SER A 165 0.93 -11.29 3.08
CA SER A 165 1.42 -11.09 4.45
C SER A 165 2.71 -11.90 4.69
N ILE A 166 3.68 -11.73 3.81
CA ILE A 166 4.96 -12.45 3.86
C ILE A 166 5.88 -11.80 4.91
N ARG A 167 6.47 -12.63 5.77
CA ARG A 167 7.44 -12.18 6.79
C ARG A 167 8.72 -11.66 6.15
N THR A 168 9.45 -10.81 6.87
CA THR A 168 10.75 -10.30 6.41
C THR A 168 11.71 -11.45 6.14
N PRO A 169 12.26 -11.60 4.92
CA PRO A 169 13.14 -12.72 4.60
C PRO A 169 14.40 -12.74 5.47
N ALA A 170 14.84 -13.92 5.89
CA ALA A 170 16.00 -14.07 6.76
C ALA A 170 17.29 -13.49 6.14
N GLY A 171 17.51 -13.68 4.85
CA GLY A 171 18.66 -13.09 4.13
C GLY A 171 18.65 -11.56 4.16
N VAL A 172 17.47 -10.94 4.03
CA VAL A 172 17.31 -9.48 4.10
C VAL A 172 17.57 -8.96 5.51
N MET A 173 17.08 -9.65 6.54
CA MET A 173 17.38 -9.28 7.93
C MET A 173 18.88 -9.36 8.24
N GLN A 174 19.55 -10.41 7.75
CA GLN A 174 21.00 -10.57 7.91
C GLN A 174 21.77 -9.46 7.19
N GLU A 175 21.40 -9.15 5.95
CA GLU A 175 21.96 -8.05 5.15
C GLU A 175 21.80 -6.72 5.91
N TRP A 176 20.59 -6.36 6.31
CA TRP A 176 20.35 -5.09 7.03
C TRP A 176 21.07 -5.02 8.37
N SER A 177 21.16 -6.13 9.10
CA SER A 177 21.89 -6.15 10.35
C SER A 177 23.41 -6.02 10.18
N ARG A 178 24.00 -6.71 9.20
CA ARG A 178 25.46 -6.81 9.06
C ARG A 178 26.04 -5.73 8.17
N GLU A 179 25.44 -5.52 7.00
CA GLU A 179 25.96 -4.62 5.97
C GLU A 179 25.53 -3.17 6.20
N HIS A 180 24.36 -2.95 6.80
CA HIS A 180 23.87 -1.60 7.15
C HIS A 180 24.05 -1.24 8.63
N GLY A 181 24.59 -2.15 9.46
CA GLY A 181 24.83 -1.90 10.88
C GLY A 181 23.56 -1.77 11.74
N LEU A 182 22.44 -2.32 11.29
CA LEU A 182 21.13 -2.18 11.94
C LEU A 182 20.78 -3.43 12.75
N ALA A 183 21.43 -3.60 13.90
CA ALA A 183 21.29 -4.76 14.76
C ALA A 183 19.84 -5.08 15.19
N VAL A 184 18.94 -4.08 15.13
CA VAL A 184 17.50 -4.27 15.40
C VAL A 184 16.91 -5.43 14.58
N PHE A 185 17.30 -5.59 13.31
CA PHE A 185 16.73 -6.63 12.43
C PHE A 185 17.22 -8.06 12.76
N ALA A 186 18.33 -8.19 13.48
CA ALA A 186 18.78 -9.47 14.01
C ALA A 186 18.35 -9.68 15.48
N SER A 187 17.66 -8.72 16.08
CA SER A 187 17.30 -8.78 17.50
C SER A 187 16.12 -9.72 17.75
N PRO A 188 16.06 -10.38 18.93
CA PRO A 188 14.86 -11.08 19.37
C PRO A 188 13.62 -10.19 19.45
N GLY A 189 13.81 -8.88 19.65
CA GLY A 189 12.73 -7.89 19.67
C GLY A 189 12.01 -7.79 18.32
N TYR A 190 12.76 -7.80 17.22
CA TYR A 190 12.18 -7.75 15.87
C TYR A 190 11.44 -9.04 15.50
N ALA A 191 11.96 -10.20 15.91
CA ALA A 191 11.26 -11.47 15.75
C ALA A 191 9.91 -11.48 16.48
N ARG A 192 9.87 -11.06 17.76
CA ARG A 192 8.63 -10.92 18.51
C ARG A 192 7.68 -9.87 17.92
N ALA A 193 8.21 -8.79 17.34
CA ALA A 193 7.40 -7.80 16.65
C ALA A 193 6.70 -8.41 15.41
N MET A 194 7.41 -9.20 14.61
CA MET A 194 6.78 -9.93 13.49
C MET A 194 5.70 -10.90 13.98
N ASP A 195 5.93 -11.60 15.09
CA ASP A 195 4.94 -12.52 15.66
C ASP A 195 3.69 -11.78 16.12
N ALA A 196 3.84 -10.71 16.90
CA ALA A 196 2.74 -9.87 17.36
C ALA A 196 1.95 -9.26 16.18
N VAL A 197 2.63 -8.88 15.10
CA VAL A 197 2.00 -8.36 13.88
C VAL A 197 1.21 -9.45 13.16
N CYS A 198 1.82 -10.62 12.92
CA CYS A 198 1.14 -11.74 12.27
C CYS A 198 -0.09 -12.20 13.07
N GLU A 199 0.03 -12.28 14.40
CA GLU A 199 -1.07 -12.64 15.30
C GLU A 199 -2.20 -11.61 15.24
N ARG A 200 -1.88 -10.32 15.38
CA ARG A 200 -2.89 -9.25 15.40
C ARG A 200 -3.65 -9.14 14.09
N LEU A 201 -2.96 -9.35 12.97
CA LEU A 201 -3.55 -9.37 11.63
C LEU A 201 -4.25 -10.70 11.30
N GLY A 202 -4.13 -11.72 12.16
CA GLY A 202 -4.68 -13.05 11.93
C GLY A 202 -4.15 -13.70 10.65
N VAL A 203 -2.84 -13.61 10.42
CA VAL A 203 -2.19 -14.13 9.20
C VAL A 203 -2.33 -15.65 9.14
N THR A 204 -2.78 -16.15 8.00
CA THR A 204 -2.90 -17.58 7.71
C THR A 204 -2.39 -17.91 6.31
N ASP A 205 -1.74 -19.04 6.14
CA ASP A 205 -1.35 -19.62 4.84
C ASP A 205 -2.43 -20.55 4.26
N ALA A 206 -3.48 -20.85 5.03
CA ALA A 206 -4.60 -21.62 4.56
C ALA A 206 -5.41 -20.85 3.49
N CYS A 207 -5.75 -21.54 2.41
CA CYS A 207 -6.59 -21.04 1.33
C CYS A 207 -7.53 -22.15 0.88
N ARG A 208 -8.83 -21.99 1.16
CA ARG A 208 -9.85 -22.98 0.79
C ARG A 208 -10.07 -23.02 -0.71
N GLU A 209 -10.07 -21.85 -1.34
CA GLU A 209 -10.22 -21.72 -2.79
C GLU A 209 -9.38 -20.56 -3.34
N GLU A 210 -8.55 -20.87 -4.35
CA GLU A 210 -7.78 -19.89 -5.09
C GLU A 210 -8.60 -19.22 -6.20
N GLY A 211 -8.34 -17.93 -6.44
CA GLY A 211 -8.89 -17.22 -7.60
C GLY A 211 -8.32 -17.78 -8.91
N PHE A 212 -9.00 -17.48 -10.03
CA PHE A 212 -8.64 -17.98 -11.36
C PHE A 212 -7.16 -17.77 -11.73
N GLN A 213 -6.63 -16.57 -11.48
CA GLN A 213 -5.24 -16.25 -11.83
C GLN A 213 -4.23 -17.07 -11.02
N ASN A 214 -4.50 -17.30 -9.73
CA ASN A 214 -3.64 -18.10 -8.86
C ASN A 214 -3.67 -19.58 -9.26
N LYS A 215 -4.86 -20.12 -9.62
CA LYS A 215 -5.00 -21.46 -10.20
C LYS A 215 -4.16 -21.62 -11.47
N VAL A 216 -4.14 -20.60 -12.34
CA VAL A 216 -3.30 -20.57 -13.55
C VAL A 216 -1.81 -20.63 -13.21
N VAL A 217 -1.34 -19.78 -12.29
CA VAL A 217 0.08 -19.77 -11.89
C VAL A 217 0.50 -21.10 -11.29
N ARG A 218 -0.30 -21.65 -10.35
CA ARG A 218 -0.02 -22.95 -9.72
C ARG A 218 0.07 -24.07 -10.74
N ARG A 219 -0.95 -24.18 -11.60
CA ARG A 219 -0.99 -25.19 -12.65
C ARG A 219 0.21 -25.08 -13.60
N GLY A 220 0.53 -23.87 -14.04
CA GLY A 220 1.67 -23.64 -14.93
C GLY A 220 3.00 -23.98 -14.28
N CYS A 221 3.14 -23.75 -12.97
CA CYS A 221 4.30 -24.20 -12.22
C CYS A 221 4.36 -25.73 -12.15
N ASP A 222 3.26 -26.39 -11.77
CA ASP A 222 3.20 -27.85 -11.67
C ASP A 222 3.55 -28.54 -13.00
N ALA A 223 3.02 -28.02 -14.11
CA ALA A 223 3.30 -28.52 -15.46
C ALA A 223 4.78 -28.37 -15.89
N LEU A 224 5.50 -27.41 -15.31
CA LEU A 224 6.92 -27.17 -15.55
C LEU A 224 7.82 -27.85 -14.50
N GLY A 225 7.26 -28.59 -13.54
CA GLY A 225 8.02 -29.13 -12.41
C GLY A 225 8.57 -28.05 -11.47
N LEU A 226 7.94 -26.87 -11.46
CA LEU A 226 8.30 -25.74 -10.60
C LEU A 226 7.46 -25.74 -9.33
N ARG A 227 8.01 -25.20 -8.26
CA ARG A 227 7.30 -25.04 -6.99
C ARG A 227 6.46 -23.76 -6.97
N ALA A 228 5.16 -23.89 -6.72
CA ALA A 228 4.27 -22.79 -6.39
C ALA A 228 3.94 -22.79 -4.89
N ASP A 229 4.47 -21.82 -4.16
CA ASP A 229 4.23 -21.66 -2.72
C ASP A 229 2.87 -21.02 -2.45
N ALA A 230 2.25 -21.38 -1.32
CA ALA A 230 1.13 -20.64 -0.78
C ALA A 230 1.61 -19.30 -0.21
N VAL A 231 0.82 -18.24 -0.37
CA VAL A 231 1.12 -16.92 0.18
C VAL A 231 0.27 -16.69 1.43
N PRO A 232 0.88 -16.41 2.60
CA PRO A 232 0.15 -16.05 3.80
C PRO A 232 -0.66 -14.76 3.62
N ARG A 233 -1.86 -14.69 4.21
CA ARG A 233 -2.82 -13.61 4.04
C ARG A 233 -3.40 -13.13 5.37
N ASN A 234 -3.69 -11.84 5.48
CA ASN A 234 -4.44 -11.23 6.59
C ASN A 234 -5.96 -11.23 6.34
N SER A 235 -6.48 -12.33 5.83
CA SER A 235 -7.92 -12.59 5.62
C SER A 235 -8.22 -14.04 5.97
N SER A 236 -9.49 -14.39 6.18
CA SER A 236 -9.85 -15.76 6.54
C SER A 236 -9.50 -16.76 5.43
N GLU A 237 -9.35 -18.03 5.80
CA GLU A 237 -9.04 -19.11 4.84
C GLU A 237 -10.05 -19.22 3.68
N GLY A 238 -11.32 -18.87 3.94
CA GLY A 238 -12.43 -18.89 2.98
C GLY A 238 -12.66 -17.57 2.24
N HIS A 239 -11.77 -16.58 2.40
CA HIS A 239 -11.93 -15.27 1.77
C HIS A 239 -11.88 -15.34 0.23
N PHE A 240 -12.93 -14.85 -0.45
CA PHE A 240 -13.08 -14.97 -1.91
C PHE A 240 -13.70 -13.72 -2.60
N CYS A 241 -13.38 -12.49 -2.17
CA CYS A 241 -14.11 -11.30 -2.69
C CYS A 241 -13.58 -10.70 -4.02
N GLY A 242 -12.33 -10.98 -4.42
CA GLY A 242 -11.74 -10.45 -5.66
C GLY A 242 -11.44 -8.94 -5.68
N SER A 243 -11.88 -8.20 -4.66
CA SER A 243 -11.97 -6.74 -4.69
C SER A 243 -11.20 -6.03 -3.58
N CYS A 244 -10.36 -6.74 -2.81
CA CYS A 244 -9.63 -6.17 -1.67
C CYS A 244 -8.81 -4.91 -2.00
N ASN A 245 -8.42 -4.73 -3.26
CA ASN A 245 -7.72 -3.55 -3.73
C ASN A 245 -8.60 -2.29 -3.76
N PHE A 246 -9.91 -2.42 -3.65
CA PHE A 246 -10.89 -1.32 -3.57
C PHE A 246 -11.51 -1.21 -2.16
N GLY A 247 -10.81 -1.76 -1.15
CA GLY A 247 -11.39 -2.03 0.16
C GLY A 247 -12.15 -3.36 0.17
N CYS A 248 -12.28 -3.98 1.34
CA CYS A 248 -12.85 -5.31 1.46
C CYS A 248 -14.36 -5.24 1.77
N PRO A 249 -15.27 -5.47 0.80
CA PRO A 249 -16.72 -5.35 1.04
C PRO A 249 -17.27 -6.42 1.99
N THR A 250 -16.54 -7.52 2.22
CA THR A 250 -16.93 -8.54 3.22
C THR A 250 -16.49 -8.17 4.64
N GLY A 251 -15.58 -7.19 4.79
CA GLY A 251 -14.96 -6.82 6.07
C GLY A 251 -13.99 -7.86 6.64
N ASP A 252 -13.58 -8.85 5.85
CA ASP A 252 -12.76 -9.97 6.32
C ASP A 252 -11.24 -9.71 6.24
N LYS A 253 -10.79 -8.89 5.28
CA LYS A 253 -9.38 -8.47 5.20
C LYS A 253 -9.06 -7.51 6.34
N LYS A 254 -8.08 -7.88 7.16
CA LYS A 254 -7.66 -7.15 8.36
C LYS A 254 -6.57 -6.13 8.07
N GLY A 255 -6.96 -4.90 7.71
CA GLY A 255 -6.06 -3.74 7.63
C GLY A 255 -5.86 -3.07 9.00
N THR A 256 -5.04 -2.02 9.06
CA THR A 256 -4.86 -1.24 10.32
C THR A 256 -6.16 -0.57 10.78
N ASP A 257 -7.04 -0.21 9.85
CA ASP A 257 -8.41 0.30 10.04
C ASP A 257 -9.34 -0.63 10.84
N THR A 258 -9.13 -1.94 10.73
CA THR A 258 -9.91 -2.99 11.42
C THR A 258 -9.10 -3.70 12.50
N THR A 259 -7.85 -3.28 12.71
CA THR A 259 -6.95 -3.89 13.70
C THR A 259 -6.36 -2.83 14.64
N TRP A 260 -5.13 -2.39 14.39
CA TRP A 260 -4.37 -1.52 15.26
C TRP A 260 -5.05 -0.19 15.60
N LEU A 261 -5.75 0.44 14.64
CA LEU A 261 -6.49 1.67 14.92
C LEU A 261 -7.69 1.43 15.84
N VAL A 262 -8.31 0.24 15.78
CA VAL A 262 -9.35 -0.15 16.72
C VAL A 262 -8.76 -0.22 18.13
N ASP A 263 -7.63 -0.91 18.30
CA ASP A 263 -6.94 -1.00 19.60
C ASP A 263 -6.56 0.39 20.13
N ALA A 264 -6.07 1.28 19.25
CA ALA A 264 -5.72 2.64 19.63
C ALA A 264 -6.94 3.43 20.12
N VAL A 265 -8.06 3.36 19.38
CA VAL A 265 -9.31 4.05 19.71
C VAL A 265 -9.93 3.51 21.00
N GLU A 266 -9.88 2.20 21.23
CA GLU A 266 -10.32 1.58 22.50
C GLU A 266 -9.51 2.08 23.70
N ARG A 267 -8.26 2.49 23.48
CA ARG A 267 -7.39 3.12 24.49
C ARG A 267 -7.50 4.66 24.51
N GLY A 268 -8.45 5.23 23.77
CA GLY A 268 -8.76 6.66 23.78
C GLY A 268 -7.90 7.51 22.84
N ALA A 269 -7.27 6.91 21.82
CA ALA A 269 -6.68 7.67 20.73
C ALA A 269 -7.77 8.36 19.88
N VAL A 270 -7.42 9.51 19.30
CA VAL A 270 -8.31 10.28 18.43
C VAL A 270 -7.75 10.30 17.02
N ILE A 271 -8.60 10.04 16.02
CA ILE A 271 -8.21 10.01 14.60
C ILE A 271 -8.93 11.14 13.88
N LEU A 272 -8.20 12.11 13.34
CA LEU A 272 -8.71 13.18 12.50
C LEU A 272 -8.61 12.76 11.04
N THR A 273 -9.76 12.60 10.37
CA THR A 273 -9.82 12.23 8.95
C THR A 273 -10.10 13.46 8.09
N GLY A 274 -9.79 13.39 6.80
CA GLY A 274 -9.87 14.58 5.93
C GLY A 274 -8.97 15.72 6.41
N CYS A 275 -7.87 15.42 7.10
CA CYS A 275 -6.97 16.41 7.70
C CYS A 275 -5.54 16.19 7.20
N LYS A 276 -5.00 17.14 6.44
CA LYS A 276 -3.67 17.05 5.84
C LYS A 276 -2.65 17.81 6.69
N ALA A 277 -1.63 17.10 7.20
CA ALA A 277 -0.48 17.74 7.82
C ALA A 277 0.32 18.55 6.78
N GLU A 278 0.71 19.77 7.14
CA GLU A 278 1.50 20.65 6.28
C GLU A 278 2.99 20.57 6.58
N HIS A 279 3.33 20.65 7.87
CA HIS A 279 4.69 20.57 8.39
C HIS A 279 4.67 20.29 9.90
N PHE A 280 5.75 19.70 10.40
CA PHE A 280 6.06 19.66 11.83
C PHE A 280 6.59 21.02 12.28
N ILE A 281 6.26 21.38 13.52
CA ILE A 281 6.78 22.57 14.18
C ILE A 281 8.11 22.18 14.82
N VAL A 282 9.19 22.82 14.37
CA VAL A 282 10.54 22.59 14.89
C VAL A 282 11.13 23.90 15.42
N GLU A 283 11.77 23.81 16.58
CA GLU A 283 12.41 24.93 17.27
C GLU A 283 13.90 24.65 17.45
N SER A 284 14.70 25.70 17.64
CA SER A 284 16.14 25.54 17.92
C SER A 284 16.35 24.84 19.27
N ASN A 285 17.22 23.84 19.30
CA ASN A 285 17.59 23.14 20.52
C ASN A 285 18.97 23.61 20.99
N GLY A 286 19.00 24.35 22.10
CA GLY A 286 20.24 24.87 22.69
C GLY A 286 21.00 23.86 23.57
N GLY A 287 20.47 22.66 23.76
CA GLY A 287 21.10 21.62 24.58
C GLY A 287 22.24 20.90 23.85
N GLY A 288 23.33 20.57 24.56
CA GLY A 288 24.48 19.81 24.04
C GLY A 288 24.20 18.36 23.62
N GLY A 289 22.93 17.95 23.52
CA GLY A 289 22.46 16.60 23.20
C GLY A 289 22.37 16.33 21.71
N GLY A 290 23.44 16.58 20.94
CA GLY A 290 23.64 16.09 19.57
C GLY A 290 22.70 16.58 18.45
N ARG A 291 21.44 16.92 18.72
CA ARG A 291 20.43 17.37 17.74
C ARG A 291 20.18 18.87 17.88
N SER A 292 20.30 19.59 16.77
CA SER A 292 20.20 21.06 16.76
C SER A 292 18.77 21.61 16.81
N LYS A 293 17.76 20.77 16.60
CA LYS A 293 16.35 21.15 16.66
C LYS A 293 15.57 20.24 17.59
N ARG A 294 14.39 20.70 17.98
CA ARG A 294 13.38 19.92 18.71
C ARG A 294 12.03 20.06 18.02
N CYS A 295 11.32 18.97 17.84
CA CYS A 295 9.95 18.98 17.36
C CYS A 295 8.97 19.13 18.52
N VAL A 296 7.99 20.02 18.37
CA VAL A 296 7.01 20.35 19.42
C VAL A 296 5.56 20.15 18.97
N GLY A 297 5.36 19.57 17.78
CA GLY A 297 4.04 19.35 17.22
C GLY A 297 3.98 19.45 15.72
N LEU A 298 2.79 19.75 15.17
CA LEU A 298 2.56 19.96 13.75
C LEU A 298 1.48 20.99 13.47
N VAL A 299 1.48 21.50 12.24
CA VAL A 299 0.37 22.26 11.65
C VAL A 299 -0.31 21.40 10.59
N ALA A 300 -1.64 21.36 10.61
CA ALA A 300 -2.49 20.64 9.67
C ALA A 300 -3.68 21.47 9.22
N THR A 301 -4.20 21.14 8.04
CA THR A 301 -5.37 21.76 7.43
C THR A 301 -6.48 20.73 7.24
N CYS A 302 -7.69 21.06 7.71
CA CYS A 302 -8.86 20.21 7.50
C CYS A 302 -9.46 20.48 6.11
N MET A 303 -9.80 19.42 5.38
CA MET A 303 -10.38 19.44 4.04
C MET A 303 -11.90 19.63 4.12
N SER A 304 -12.34 20.67 4.84
CA SER A 304 -13.73 21.03 5.07
C SER A 304 -14.00 22.45 4.58
N ASN A 305 -15.20 22.69 4.05
CA ASN A 305 -15.65 24.04 3.71
C ASN A 305 -16.05 24.85 4.96
N GLY A 306 -16.28 24.18 6.10
CA GLY A 306 -16.76 24.80 7.33
C GLY A 306 -15.68 25.08 8.38
N ILE A 307 -14.49 24.50 8.24
CA ILE A 307 -13.35 24.73 9.14
C ILE A 307 -12.45 25.75 8.44
N THR A 308 -12.41 26.97 8.98
CA THR A 308 -11.70 28.09 8.37
C THR A 308 -10.28 28.26 8.91
N LYS A 309 -10.01 27.73 10.11
CA LYS A 309 -8.71 27.84 10.76
C LYS A 309 -7.88 26.56 10.61
N LYS A 310 -6.55 26.72 10.62
CA LYS A 310 -5.63 25.57 10.68
C LYS A 310 -5.67 24.90 12.05
N LEU A 311 -5.20 23.67 12.16
CA LEU A 311 -4.97 22.98 13.42
C LEU A 311 -3.48 22.99 13.76
N ARG A 312 -3.14 23.49 14.95
CA ARG A 312 -1.86 23.30 15.60
C ARG A 312 -1.99 22.20 16.62
N VAL A 313 -1.32 21.07 16.41
CA VAL A 313 -1.27 19.98 17.40
C VAL A 313 0.06 20.07 18.13
N GLU A 314 0.02 20.37 19.42
CA GLU A 314 1.19 20.39 20.30
C GLU A 314 1.38 19.00 20.91
N ALA A 315 2.58 18.44 20.77
CA ALA A 315 2.91 17.10 21.23
C ALA A 315 4.35 17.02 21.74
N LYS A 316 4.60 16.07 22.65
CA LYS A 316 5.96 15.78 23.14
C LYS A 316 6.74 14.95 22.14
N VAL A 317 6.04 14.07 21.42
CA VAL A 317 6.58 13.23 20.35
C VAL A 317 5.73 13.40 19.10
N SER A 318 6.40 13.52 17.96
CA SER A 318 5.80 13.60 16.63
C SER A 318 6.30 12.45 15.77
N ILE A 319 5.41 11.77 15.06
CA ILE A 319 5.73 10.63 14.20
C ILE A 319 5.25 10.91 12.78
N SER A 320 6.15 10.86 11.81
CA SER A 320 5.79 10.77 10.40
C SER A 320 5.58 9.30 10.01
N ALA A 321 4.35 8.96 9.64
CA ALA A 321 3.95 7.65 9.11
C ALA A 321 3.15 7.82 7.80
N SER A 322 3.52 8.82 7.00
CA SER A 322 2.80 9.22 5.79
C SER A 322 3.11 8.33 4.58
N GLY A 323 4.02 7.36 4.72
CA GLY A 323 4.50 6.48 3.66
C GLY A 323 5.67 7.08 2.90
N ALA A 324 6.37 6.22 2.13
CA ALA A 324 7.64 6.58 1.51
C ALA A 324 7.55 7.70 0.46
N LEU A 325 6.36 8.02 -0.04
CA LEU A 325 6.17 9.12 -0.99
C LEU A 325 5.83 10.46 -0.32
N MET A 326 5.27 10.44 0.89
CA MET A 326 4.76 11.65 1.55
C MET A 326 5.53 12.05 2.80
N THR A 327 6.22 11.11 3.46
CA THR A 327 7.12 11.42 4.57
C THR A 327 8.25 12.37 4.14
N PRO A 328 8.97 12.15 3.02
CA PRO A 328 10.03 13.08 2.60
C PRO A 328 9.59 14.54 2.38
N PRO A 329 8.52 14.85 1.62
CA PRO A 329 8.09 16.23 1.46
C PRO A 329 7.62 16.84 2.78
N LEU A 330 6.95 16.08 3.66
CA LEU A 330 6.54 16.58 4.98
C LEU A 330 7.75 16.99 5.84
N LEU A 331 8.78 16.14 5.89
CA LEU A 331 10.01 16.43 6.64
C LEU A 331 10.76 17.66 6.06
N ARG A 332 10.84 17.79 4.73
CA ARG A 332 11.47 18.95 4.08
C ARG A 332 10.68 20.24 4.32
N ASN A 333 9.35 20.19 4.26
CA ASN A 333 8.48 21.33 4.56
C ASN A 333 8.61 21.78 6.03
N SER A 334 9.05 20.87 6.91
CA SER A 334 9.38 21.16 8.31
C SER A 334 10.77 21.77 8.49
N GLY A 335 11.49 22.09 7.41
CA GLY A 335 12.81 22.73 7.45
C GLY A 335 13.98 21.79 7.74
N LEU A 336 13.79 20.47 7.63
CA LEU A 336 14.88 19.48 7.72
C LEU A 336 15.71 19.44 6.44
N LYS A 337 17.03 19.25 6.58
CA LYS A 337 18.03 19.39 5.51
C LYS A 337 18.91 18.15 5.30
N ASN A 338 18.70 17.07 6.05
CA ASN A 338 19.45 15.84 5.89
C ASN A 338 19.36 15.34 4.43
N ARG A 339 20.52 15.12 3.80
CA ARG A 339 20.68 14.76 2.39
C ARG A 339 19.98 13.47 1.99
N HIS A 340 19.67 12.60 2.95
CA HIS A 340 19.02 11.31 2.73
C HIS A 340 17.50 11.41 2.67
N ILE A 341 16.90 12.51 3.14
CA ILE A 341 15.45 12.71 3.07
C ILE A 341 15.03 12.77 1.60
N GLY A 342 14.20 11.81 1.18
CA GLY A 342 13.70 11.67 -0.19
C GLY A 342 14.68 11.00 -1.15
N ARG A 343 15.76 10.37 -0.68
CA ARG A 343 16.68 9.56 -1.49
C ARG A 343 16.51 8.08 -1.16
N ASN A 344 17.09 7.18 -1.95
CA ASN A 344 17.02 5.74 -1.70
C ASN A 344 15.60 5.16 -1.81
N LEU A 345 14.77 5.71 -2.69
CA LEU A 345 13.42 5.18 -2.91
C LEU A 345 13.50 3.87 -3.70
N HIS A 346 13.05 2.78 -3.11
CA HIS A 346 12.85 1.51 -3.80
C HIS A 346 11.38 1.29 -4.11
N LEU A 347 11.10 0.70 -5.27
CA LEU A 347 9.73 0.54 -5.77
C LEU A 347 9.29 -0.91 -5.96
N HIS A 348 10.15 -1.92 -5.84
CA HIS A 348 9.84 -3.29 -6.31
C HIS A 348 9.19 -3.26 -7.70
N PRO A 349 9.92 -2.86 -8.75
CA PRO A 349 9.33 -2.74 -10.07
C PRO A 349 8.74 -4.08 -10.50
N VAL A 350 7.55 -4.02 -11.09
CA VAL A 350 6.91 -5.21 -11.67
C VAL A 350 6.72 -5.06 -13.16
N SER A 351 6.94 -6.16 -13.88
CA SER A 351 6.57 -6.32 -15.28
C SER A 351 5.59 -7.47 -15.41
N MET A 352 4.50 -7.26 -16.14
CA MET A 352 3.40 -8.22 -16.24
C MET A 352 3.40 -8.94 -17.59
N ALA A 353 3.07 -10.22 -17.57
CA ALA A 353 2.65 -11.00 -18.72
C ALA A 353 1.15 -11.33 -18.58
N TRP A 354 0.50 -11.56 -19.71
CA TRP A 354 -0.89 -11.98 -19.77
C TRP A 354 -1.05 -13.26 -20.58
N GLY A 355 -2.07 -14.05 -20.23
CA GLY A 355 -2.46 -15.27 -20.94
C GLY A 355 -3.99 -15.36 -21.03
N TYR A 356 -4.49 -15.68 -22.23
CA TYR A 356 -5.92 -15.83 -22.50
C TYR A 356 -6.37 -17.29 -22.42
N PHE A 357 -7.40 -17.58 -21.63
CA PHE A 357 -7.93 -18.94 -21.38
C PHE A 357 -9.43 -19.01 -21.70
N PRO A 358 -9.79 -19.27 -22.96
CA PRO A 358 -11.18 -19.25 -23.41
C PRO A 358 -12.01 -20.36 -22.74
N ASP A 359 -13.28 -20.10 -22.44
CA ASP A 359 -14.16 -21.05 -21.71
C ASP A 359 -14.36 -22.38 -22.45
N ASN A 360 -14.21 -22.38 -23.77
CA ASN A 360 -14.43 -23.53 -24.66
C ASN A 360 -13.14 -24.27 -25.02
N THR A 361 -12.07 -24.14 -24.23
CA THR A 361 -10.88 -24.99 -24.43
C THR A 361 -11.18 -26.42 -23.94
N PRO A 362 -10.83 -27.46 -24.74
CA PRO A 362 -10.80 -28.83 -24.21
C PRO A 362 -9.80 -28.92 -23.05
N GLU A 363 -9.91 -29.97 -22.23
CA GLU A 363 -9.18 -30.10 -20.98
C GLU A 363 -7.71 -29.67 -21.10
N PRO A 364 -7.24 -28.89 -20.11
CA PRO A 364 -7.80 -28.71 -18.77
C PRO A 364 -8.52 -27.36 -18.60
N HIS A 365 -9.80 -27.40 -18.24
CA HIS A 365 -10.58 -26.19 -17.93
C HIS A 365 -10.23 -25.63 -16.55
N ILE A 366 -9.88 -24.33 -16.49
CA ILE A 366 -9.63 -23.61 -15.23
C ILE A 366 -10.81 -22.66 -14.94
N PRO A 367 -11.63 -22.92 -13.91
CA PRO A 367 -12.83 -22.13 -13.62
C PRO A 367 -12.53 -20.77 -12.98
N GLY A 368 -13.52 -19.87 -13.00
CA GLY A 368 -13.50 -18.56 -12.35
C GLY A 368 -13.18 -17.40 -13.29
N LYS A 369 -13.01 -16.19 -12.76
CA LYS A 369 -12.65 -15.00 -13.54
C LYS A 369 -11.48 -14.24 -12.91
N CYS A 370 -10.80 -13.43 -13.71
CA CYS A 370 -9.59 -12.71 -13.28
C CYS A 370 -9.81 -11.74 -12.10
N TYR A 371 -11.06 -11.33 -11.84
CA TYR A 371 -11.45 -10.42 -10.76
C TYR A 371 -12.15 -11.12 -9.58
N GLU A 372 -12.10 -12.46 -9.49
CA GLU A 372 -12.72 -13.25 -8.42
C GLU A 372 -11.65 -13.88 -7.51
N GLY A 373 -12.00 -14.06 -6.23
CA GLY A 373 -11.18 -14.79 -5.26
C GLY A 373 -10.07 -14.00 -4.56
N GLY A 374 -9.16 -14.69 -3.88
CA GLY A 374 -7.97 -14.06 -3.30
C GLY A 374 -7.04 -13.53 -4.39
N ILE A 375 -6.53 -12.30 -4.22
CA ILE A 375 -5.70 -11.63 -5.24
C ILE A 375 -4.32 -12.28 -5.33
N ILE A 376 -3.60 -12.41 -4.22
CA ILE A 376 -2.33 -13.17 -4.14
C ILE A 376 -2.52 -14.31 -3.14
N THR A 377 -2.68 -15.54 -3.64
CA THR A 377 -2.75 -16.78 -2.82
C THR A 377 -1.62 -17.75 -3.14
N SER A 378 -0.97 -17.56 -4.29
CA SER A 378 0.12 -18.38 -4.79
C SER A 378 1.27 -17.49 -5.26
N MET A 379 2.50 -17.98 -5.12
CA MET A 379 3.68 -17.35 -5.70
C MET A 379 4.69 -18.37 -6.20
N HIS A 380 5.56 -17.97 -7.12
CA HIS A 380 6.71 -18.76 -7.54
C HIS A 380 8.01 -17.96 -7.41
N ARG A 381 9.02 -18.52 -6.75
CA ARG A 381 10.35 -17.90 -6.64
C ARG A 381 11.18 -18.25 -7.88
N VAL A 382 11.57 -17.23 -8.65
CA VAL A 382 12.40 -17.38 -9.85
C VAL A 382 13.88 -17.32 -9.49
N THR A 383 14.25 -16.33 -8.66
CA THR A 383 15.60 -16.12 -8.13
C THR A 383 15.48 -15.65 -6.68
N GLU A 384 16.59 -15.44 -5.97
CA GLU A 384 16.58 -14.78 -4.65
C GLU A 384 16.01 -13.35 -4.69
N ARG A 385 15.99 -12.72 -5.88
CA ARG A 385 15.54 -11.35 -6.08
C ARG A 385 14.22 -11.24 -6.84
N THR A 386 13.74 -12.31 -7.46
CA THR A 386 12.58 -12.25 -8.35
C THR A 386 11.53 -13.28 -7.94
N ILE A 387 10.29 -12.81 -7.73
CA ILE A 387 9.11 -13.66 -7.50
C ILE A 387 8.04 -13.40 -8.55
N ILE A 388 7.19 -14.39 -8.77
CA ILE A 388 5.99 -14.29 -9.62
C ILE A 388 4.75 -14.38 -8.75
N GLU A 389 3.86 -13.42 -8.93
CA GLU A 389 2.56 -13.30 -8.25
C GLU A 389 1.49 -12.83 -9.25
N THR A 390 0.25 -12.70 -8.78
CA THR A 390 -0.91 -12.31 -9.60
C THR A 390 -1.48 -10.95 -9.18
N PRO A 391 -1.84 -10.07 -10.13
CA PRO A 391 -2.32 -8.73 -9.81
C PRO A 391 -3.84 -8.68 -9.63
N ALA A 392 -4.34 -7.60 -9.03
CA ALA A 392 -5.74 -7.20 -9.18
C ALA A 392 -5.85 -6.10 -10.25
N LEU A 393 -6.51 -6.42 -11.36
CA LEU A 393 -6.77 -5.47 -12.45
C LEU A 393 -8.27 -5.39 -12.69
N GLY A 394 -8.88 -4.26 -12.29
CA GLY A 394 -10.22 -3.91 -12.75
C GLY A 394 -10.22 -3.63 -14.26
N PRO A 395 -11.40 -3.54 -14.91
CA PRO A 395 -11.46 -3.36 -16.36
C PRO A 395 -10.77 -2.06 -16.85
N GLY A 396 -10.77 -1.00 -16.05
CA GLY A 396 -10.09 0.26 -16.32
C GLY A 396 -8.58 0.16 -16.22
N ALA A 397 -8.04 -0.43 -15.14
CA ALA A 397 -6.61 -0.71 -15.01
C ALA A 397 -6.11 -1.67 -16.09
N PHE A 398 -6.89 -2.70 -16.41
CA PHE A 398 -6.61 -3.59 -17.54
C PHE A 398 -6.53 -2.82 -18.86
N ALA A 399 -7.53 -1.98 -19.16
CA ALA A 399 -7.54 -1.17 -20.37
C ALA A 399 -6.36 -0.18 -20.45
N ALA A 400 -5.91 0.36 -19.31
CA ALA A 400 -4.77 1.27 -19.24
C ALA A 400 -3.42 0.57 -19.48
N LEU A 401 -3.31 -0.73 -19.16
CA LEU A 401 -2.10 -1.54 -19.40
C LEU A 401 -2.07 -2.17 -20.79
N VAL A 402 -3.22 -2.38 -21.42
CA VAL A 402 -3.27 -2.95 -22.77
C VAL A 402 -2.68 -1.95 -23.78
N PRO A 403 -1.65 -2.34 -24.56
CA PRO A 403 -1.11 -1.47 -25.59
C PRO A 403 -2.15 -1.20 -26.68
N TRP A 404 -2.20 0.04 -27.17
CA TRP A 404 -3.12 0.41 -28.25
C TRP A 404 -2.55 0.02 -29.61
N GLU A 405 -3.11 -1.00 -30.24
CA GLU A 405 -2.81 -1.38 -31.63
C GLU A 405 -3.88 -0.88 -32.62
N SER A 406 -5.16 -1.05 -32.27
CA SER A 406 -6.30 -0.54 -33.04
C SER A 406 -7.57 -0.59 -32.19
N GLY A 407 -8.62 0.13 -32.62
CA GLY A 407 -9.93 0.06 -31.96
C GLY A 407 -10.57 -1.34 -32.01
N ARG A 408 -10.28 -2.15 -33.04
CA ARG A 408 -10.76 -3.55 -33.13
C ARG A 408 -10.03 -4.43 -32.12
N ASP A 409 -8.71 -4.32 -32.05
CA ASP A 409 -7.87 -5.11 -31.14
C ASP A 409 -8.21 -4.80 -29.67
N MET A 410 -8.34 -3.52 -29.31
CA MET A 410 -8.76 -3.12 -27.96
C MET A 410 -10.14 -3.69 -27.60
N LYS A 411 -11.13 -3.61 -28.50
CA LYS A 411 -12.46 -4.21 -28.27
C LYS A 411 -12.37 -5.72 -28.04
N GLU A 412 -11.56 -6.43 -28.82
CA GLU A 412 -11.37 -7.87 -28.68
C GLU A 412 -10.72 -8.22 -27.33
N ARG A 413 -9.66 -7.51 -26.94
CA ARG A 413 -9.00 -7.71 -25.63
C ARG A 413 -9.93 -7.43 -24.46
N MET A 414 -10.73 -6.37 -24.54
CA MET A 414 -11.74 -6.07 -23.52
C MET A 414 -12.80 -7.18 -23.44
N ARG A 415 -13.28 -7.72 -24.56
CA ARG A 415 -14.22 -8.87 -24.54
C ARG A 415 -13.62 -10.12 -23.89
N ARG A 416 -12.30 -10.26 -23.89
CA ARG A 416 -11.56 -11.35 -23.26
C ARG A 416 -11.19 -11.10 -21.80
N TYR A 417 -11.43 -9.90 -21.27
CA TYR A 417 -10.99 -9.44 -19.94
C TYR A 417 -11.17 -10.49 -18.84
N ALA A 418 -12.41 -10.96 -18.61
CA ALA A 418 -12.73 -11.88 -17.52
C ALA A 418 -11.93 -13.20 -17.55
N ARG A 419 -11.43 -13.59 -18.72
CA ARG A 419 -10.73 -14.84 -19.01
C ARG A 419 -9.26 -14.62 -19.40
N THR A 420 -8.72 -13.44 -19.12
CA THR A 420 -7.28 -13.14 -19.26
C THR A 420 -6.63 -13.13 -17.89
N ALA A 421 -5.77 -14.11 -17.63
CA ALA A 421 -4.96 -14.14 -16.42
C ALA A 421 -3.69 -13.31 -16.61
N HIS A 422 -3.24 -12.66 -15.54
CA HIS A 422 -1.96 -11.98 -15.49
C HIS A 422 -1.07 -12.61 -14.44
N ALA A 423 0.22 -12.67 -14.74
CA ALA A 423 1.27 -13.01 -13.81
C ALA A 423 2.36 -11.95 -13.94
N PHE A 424 2.85 -11.42 -12.82
CA PHE A 424 3.88 -10.39 -12.85
C PHE A 424 5.15 -10.87 -12.18
N ALA A 425 6.28 -10.47 -12.74
CA ALA A 425 7.58 -10.61 -12.10
C ALA A 425 7.84 -9.38 -11.24
N LEU A 426 8.00 -9.57 -9.93
CA LEU A 426 8.42 -8.55 -8.99
C LEU A 426 9.89 -8.73 -8.68
N VAL A 427 10.67 -7.65 -8.83
CA VAL A 427 12.12 -7.67 -8.58
C VAL A 427 12.46 -6.87 -7.33
N ARG A 428 13.29 -7.45 -6.46
CA ARG A 428 14.00 -6.77 -5.37
C ARG A 428 15.05 -5.85 -5.98
N ASP A 429 14.68 -4.61 -6.22
CA ASP A 429 15.48 -3.64 -6.97
C ASP A 429 16.76 -3.20 -6.24
N ARG A 430 17.85 -3.08 -7.00
CA ARG A 430 19.09 -2.40 -6.59
C ARG A 430 19.08 -0.93 -6.98
N GLY A 431 18.46 -0.62 -8.12
CA GLY A 431 18.20 0.74 -8.57
C GLY A 431 17.39 1.48 -7.52
N ALA A 432 17.74 2.75 -7.32
CA ALA A 432 17.10 3.60 -6.34
C ALA A 432 16.62 4.90 -6.99
N GLY A 433 15.48 5.35 -6.53
CA GLY A 433 14.83 6.59 -6.93
C GLY A 433 14.95 7.69 -5.88
N SER A 434 14.13 8.73 -6.08
CA SER A 434 13.99 9.83 -5.14
C SER A 434 12.60 10.48 -5.18
N VAL A 435 12.26 11.14 -4.09
CA VAL A 435 11.07 11.96 -3.89
C VAL A 435 11.55 13.40 -3.68
N ASP A 436 11.34 14.24 -4.68
CA ASP A 436 11.81 15.63 -4.66
C ASP A 436 10.73 16.62 -4.15
N GLY A 437 9.50 16.15 -4.00
CA GLY A 437 8.36 16.86 -3.43
C GLY A 437 7.09 16.04 -3.60
N GLU A 438 5.98 16.54 -3.09
CA GLU A 438 4.67 15.90 -3.26
C GLU A 438 4.38 15.66 -4.76
N GLY A 439 4.12 14.41 -5.13
CA GLY A 439 3.87 14.01 -6.52
C GLY A 439 5.07 14.05 -7.47
N ARG A 440 6.28 14.39 -7.00
CA ARG A 440 7.51 14.44 -7.82
C ARG A 440 8.42 13.27 -7.48
N VAL A 441 8.16 12.14 -8.14
CA VAL A 441 8.87 10.88 -7.92
C VAL A 441 9.72 10.53 -9.14
N ARG A 442 10.99 10.23 -8.90
CA ARG A 442 11.91 9.74 -9.94
C ARG A 442 12.37 8.33 -9.57
N TYR A 443 12.36 7.43 -10.54
CA TYR A 443 12.85 6.08 -10.36
C TYR A 443 13.31 5.53 -11.71
N ALA A 444 14.37 4.73 -11.68
CA ALA A 444 14.81 3.95 -12.82
C ALA A 444 15.37 2.62 -12.29
N PRO A 445 14.96 1.47 -12.85
CA PRO A 445 15.63 0.21 -12.56
C PRO A 445 17.09 0.29 -13.00
N SER A 446 17.99 -0.35 -12.24
CA SER A 446 19.36 -0.56 -12.69
C SER A 446 19.40 -1.51 -13.89
N ARG A 447 20.57 -1.64 -14.53
CA ARG A 447 20.75 -2.60 -15.62
C ARG A 447 20.46 -4.04 -15.15
N ASP A 448 21.01 -4.42 -14.00
CA ASP A 448 20.77 -5.73 -13.38
C ASP A 448 19.28 -5.94 -13.08
N ASP A 449 18.57 -4.91 -12.63
CA ASP A 449 17.13 -5.00 -12.37
C ASP A 449 16.33 -5.24 -13.66
N ALA A 450 16.72 -4.59 -14.77
CA ALA A 450 16.09 -4.80 -16.06
C ALA A 450 16.32 -6.24 -16.59
N GLU A 451 17.51 -6.80 -16.36
CA GLU A 451 17.84 -8.18 -16.70
C GLU A 451 17.04 -9.19 -15.85
N GLU A 452 16.91 -8.95 -14.54
CA GLU A 452 16.05 -9.73 -13.63
C GLU A 452 14.57 -9.65 -14.03
N LEU A 453 14.07 -8.45 -14.35
CA LEU A 453 12.70 -8.24 -14.82
C LEU A 453 12.45 -9.02 -16.12
N ARG A 454 13.41 -9.01 -17.05
CA ARG A 454 13.31 -9.77 -18.31
C ARG A 454 13.26 -11.26 -18.04
N ALA A 455 14.14 -11.78 -17.18
CA ALA A 455 14.16 -13.20 -16.82
C ALA A 455 12.85 -13.63 -16.13
N GLY A 456 12.35 -12.81 -15.21
CA GLY A 456 11.07 -13.02 -14.53
C GLY A 456 9.89 -12.99 -15.51
N LEU A 457 9.85 -12.02 -16.43
CA LEU A 457 8.80 -11.92 -17.44
C LEU A 457 8.78 -13.12 -18.38
N ARG A 458 9.96 -13.59 -18.82
CA ARG A 458 10.09 -14.85 -19.58
C ARG A 458 9.58 -16.05 -18.79
N ARG A 459 9.87 -16.12 -17.49
CA ARG A 459 9.36 -17.19 -16.62
C ARG A 459 7.84 -17.13 -16.49
N ALA A 460 7.26 -15.94 -16.31
CA ALA A 460 5.81 -15.75 -16.25
C ALA A 460 5.12 -16.21 -17.54
N LEU A 461 5.68 -15.86 -18.70
CA LEU A 461 5.18 -16.34 -20.00
C LEU A 461 5.22 -17.86 -20.12
N ARG A 462 6.34 -18.51 -19.73
CA ARG A 462 6.42 -19.98 -19.71
C ARG A 462 5.37 -20.61 -18.81
N ILE A 463 5.14 -20.05 -17.61
CA ILE A 463 4.09 -20.52 -16.69
C ILE A 463 2.71 -20.41 -17.35
N LEU A 464 2.40 -19.28 -17.99
CA LEU A 464 1.11 -19.07 -18.67
C LEU A 464 0.92 -20.03 -19.85
N VAL A 465 1.95 -20.27 -20.65
CA VAL A 465 1.94 -21.26 -21.74
C VAL A 465 1.69 -22.66 -21.19
N ALA A 466 2.47 -23.09 -20.18
CA ALA A 466 2.36 -24.42 -19.57
C ALA A 466 1.03 -24.63 -18.84
N ALA A 467 0.41 -23.56 -18.34
CA ALA A 467 -0.93 -23.62 -17.76
C ALA A 467 -2.03 -23.88 -18.80
N GLY A 468 -1.74 -23.72 -20.10
CA GLY A 468 -2.67 -23.96 -21.20
C GLY A 468 -3.27 -22.70 -21.80
N ALA A 469 -2.60 -21.55 -21.72
CA ALA A 469 -3.07 -20.34 -22.39
C ALA A 469 -3.23 -20.56 -23.90
N ALA A 470 -4.29 -20.05 -24.50
CA ALA A 470 -4.49 -20.09 -25.95
C ALA A 470 -3.63 -19.04 -26.68
N GLU A 471 -3.34 -17.93 -25.99
CA GLU A 471 -2.51 -16.82 -26.45
C GLU A 471 -1.84 -16.20 -25.23
N VAL A 472 -0.57 -15.82 -25.35
CA VAL A 472 0.18 -15.11 -24.30
C VAL A 472 0.82 -13.86 -24.87
N GLY A 473 1.13 -12.89 -24.01
CA GLY A 473 1.86 -11.71 -24.44
C GLY A 473 2.35 -10.83 -23.31
N THR A 474 2.96 -9.73 -23.72
CA THR A 474 3.47 -8.68 -22.82
C THR A 474 2.62 -7.40 -22.98
N HIS A 475 2.95 -6.38 -22.19
CA HIS A 475 2.37 -5.03 -22.32
C HIS A 475 3.29 -4.06 -23.08
N ARG A 476 4.18 -4.58 -23.93
CA ARG A 476 5.00 -3.76 -24.82
C ARG A 476 4.11 -3.03 -25.84
N SER A 477 4.47 -1.79 -26.16
CA SER A 477 3.65 -0.88 -26.98
C SER A 477 3.30 -1.40 -28.38
N ASP A 478 4.05 -2.37 -28.91
CA ASP A 478 3.79 -3.04 -30.19
C ASP A 478 2.83 -4.23 -30.10
N GLY A 479 2.32 -4.55 -28.90
CA GLY A 479 1.36 -5.63 -28.70
C GLY A 479 1.95 -7.03 -28.76
N ALA A 480 3.27 -7.19 -28.52
CA ALA A 480 3.99 -8.46 -28.60
C ALA A 480 3.26 -9.63 -27.93
N ARG A 481 2.91 -10.64 -28.75
CA ARG A 481 2.10 -11.81 -28.35
C ARG A 481 2.37 -13.04 -29.21
N LEU A 482 2.06 -14.21 -28.67
CA LEU A 482 2.17 -15.51 -29.29
C LEU A 482 0.85 -16.29 -29.14
N ARG A 483 0.32 -16.80 -30.26
CA ARG A 483 -0.74 -17.82 -30.22
C ARG A 483 -0.12 -19.16 -29.87
N CYS A 484 -0.54 -19.76 -28.76
CA CYS A 484 0.04 -20.99 -28.25
C CYS A 484 -0.52 -22.23 -28.96
N LYS A 485 -1.76 -22.15 -29.45
CA LYS A 485 -2.38 -23.26 -30.19
C LYS A 485 -1.60 -23.55 -31.48
N GLY A 486 -0.95 -24.72 -31.53
CA GLY A 486 -0.14 -25.15 -32.68
C GLY A 486 1.29 -24.60 -32.69
N ALA A 487 1.70 -23.83 -31.67
CA ALA A 487 3.09 -23.42 -31.51
C ALA A 487 3.93 -24.61 -31.02
N ARG A 488 5.13 -24.77 -31.58
CA ARG A 488 6.14 -25.73 -31.09
C ARG A 488 6.98 -25.06 -30.02
N ASP A 489 7.71 -25.85 -29.24
CA ASP A 489 8.64 -25.32 -28.21
C ASP A 489 9.64 -24.32 -28.79
N ALA A 490 10.13 -24.56 -30.01
CA ALA A 490 11.03 -23.62 -30.71
C ALA A 490 10.37 -22.26 -31.01
N ASP A 491 9.07 -22.25 -31.32
CA ASP A 491 8.32 -21.02 -31.59
C ASP A 491 8.09 -20.23 -30.28
N VAL A 492 7.87 -20.94 -29.17
CA VAL A 492 7.79 -20.35 -27.82
C VAL A 492 9.13 -19.74 -27.43
N GLU A 493 10.24 -20.47 -27.58
CA GLU A 493 11.57 -19.96 -27.23
C GLU A 493 11.98 -18.76 -28.10
N ALA A 494 11.69 -18.78 -29.40
CA ALA A 494 11.91 -17.63 -30.27
C ALA A 494 11.14 -16.38 -29.79
N PHE A 495 9.86 -16.54 -29.42
CA PHE A 495 9.09 -15.43 -28.85
C PHE A 495 9.69 -14.93 -27.52
N LEU A 496 10.14 -15.83 -26.65
CA LEU A 496 10.75 -15.46 -25.38
C LEU A 496 12.07 -14.69 -25.57
N ASP A 497 12.84 -14.99 -26.63
CA ASP A 497 14.07 -14.28 -26.97
C ASP A 497 13.83 -12.83 -27.38
N GLU A 498 12.67 -12.54 -27.98
CA GLU A 498 12.22 -11.18 -28.31
C GLU A 498 11.67 -10.38 -27.10
N VAL A 499 11.45 -11.03 -25.95
CA VAL A 499 10.95 -10.37 -24.74
C VAL A 499 12.00 -9.41 -24.21
N THR A 500 11.61 -8.15 -24.08
CA THR A 500 12.44 -7.04 -23.58
C THR A 500 11.72 -6.28 -22.47
N VAL A 501 12.50 -5.62 -21.61
CA VAL A 501 11.97 -4.68 -20.61
C VAL A 501 12.31 -3.28 -21.11
N GLU A 502 11.34 -2.65 -21.74
CA GLU A 502 11.51 -1.33 -22.36
C GLU A 502 11.44 -0.20 -21.34
N LYS A 503 12.00 0.95 -21.73
CA LYS A 503 11.84 2.19 -20.97
C LYS A 503 10.41 2.73 -21.12
N GLY A 504 10.05 3.68 -20.25
CA GLY A 504 8.74 4.35 -20.30
C GLY A 504 8.54 5.21 -21.55
N PRO A 505 7.29 5.58 -21.87
CA PRO A 505 6.92 6.30 -23.09
C PRO A 505 7.54 7.70 -23.25
N MET A 506 8.07 8.30 -22.18
CA MET A 506 8.73 9.61 -22.22
C MET A 506 10.21 9.55 -22.63
N HIS A 507 10.75 8.37 -22.94
CA HIS A 507 12.13 8.23 -23.41
C HIS A 507 12.16 8.32 -24.93
N SER A 508 12.67 9.43 -25.46
CA SER A 508 12.65 9.78 -26.90
C SER A 508 13.50 8.90 -27.82
N THR A 509 14.23 7.93 -27.28
CA THR A 509 15.20 7.10 -28.02
C THR A 509 14.72 5.67 -28.25
N THR A 510 13.48 5.35 -27.87
CA THR A 510 12.95 3.99 -27.93
C THR A 510 11.72 3.90 -28.82
N ASP A 511 11.79 3.10 -29.89
CA ASP A 511 10.66 2.82 -30.79
C ASP A 511 9.54 2.02 -30.09
N LYS A 512 9.88 1.34 -28.99
CA LYS A 512 8.98 0.53 -28.17
C LYS A 512 9.08 0.98 -26.73
N TRP A 513 7.98 0.91 -26.00
CA TRP A 513 7.93 1.26 -24.59
C TRP A 513 7.08 0.27 -23.80
N SER A 514 7.25 0.29 -22.48
CA SER A 514 6.46 -0.49 -21.52
C SER A 514 6.34 0.32 -20.23
N VAL A 515 5.26 0.08 -19.48
CA VAL A 515 5.06 0.71 -18.18
C VAL A 515 5.28 -0.35 -17.10
N LEU A 516 6.19 -0.07 -16.17
CA LEU A 516 6.33 -0.87 -14.96
C LEU A 516 5.23 -0.47 -13.97
N CYS A 517 4.89 -1.35 -13.06
CA CYS A 517 3.97 -1.02 -11.96
C CYS A 517 4.67 -1.18 -10.60
N SER A 518 4.09 -0.57 -9.56
CA SER A 518 4.52 -0.74 -8.18
C SER A 518 3.37 -0.46 -7.23
N ALA A 519 3.22 -1.32 -6.22
CA ALA A 519 2.39 -1.05 -5.04
C ALA A 519 3.25 -0.98 -3.76
N HIS A 520 4.58 -0.99 -3.90
CA HIS A 520 5.52 -1.11 -2.78
C HIS A 520 6.49 0.06 -2.83
N GLN A 521 6.39 0.98 -1.87
CA GLN A 521 7.30 2.13 -1.81
C GLN A 521 8.05 2.14 -0.48
N MET A 522 9.38 2.20 -0.53
CA MET A 522 10.21 2.08 0.66
C MET A 522 11.54 2.84 0.57
N GLY A 523 12.16 3.03 1.73
CA GLY A 523 13.55 3.50 1.87
C GLY A 523 13.84 4.98 1.68
N SER A 524 12.81 5.80 1.42
CA SER A 524 12.98 7.22 1.11
C SER A 524 13.46 8.10 2.29
N CYS A 525 13.50 7.57 3.51
CA CYS A 525 14.05 8.19 4.72
C CYS A 525 14.73 7.11 5.56
N ARG A 526 15.59 6.31 4.93
CA ARG A 526 16.15 5.09 5.55
C ARG A 526 16.83 5.33 6.89
N MET A 527 16.76 4.33 7.76
CA MET A 527 17.56 4.26 8.98
C MET A 527 19.05 4.14 8.65
N GLY A 528 19.90 4.71 9.51
CA GLY A 528 21.34 4.58 9.41
C GLY A 528 22.01 4.52 10.78
N ALA A 529 23.20 3.93 10.85
CA ALA A 529 24.01 3.90 12.06
C ALA A 529 24.60 5.28 12.42
N SER A 530 24.69 6.19 11.45
CA SER A 530 25.15 7.56 11.62
C SER A 530 24.37 8.54 10.73
N PRO A 531 24.42 9.86 10.97
CA PRO A 531 23.80 10.85 10.11
C PRO A 531 24.38 10.88 8.68
N ARG A 532 25.54 10.25 8.46
CA ARG A 532 26.11 10.11 7.12
C ARG A 532 25.45 9.00 6.30
N ASP A 533 24.73 8.08 6.96
CA ASP A 533 24.25 6.83 6.37
C ASP A 533 22.73 6.83 6.14
N GLY A 534 21.97 7.59 6.92
CA GLY A 534 20.50 7.62 6.84
C GLY A 534 19.86 8.97 7.21
N ALA A 535 18.55 9.06 7.00
CA ALA A 535 17.75 10.23 7.34
C ALA A 535 17.37 10.26 8.83
N VAL A 536 17.26 9.08 9.42
CA VAL A 536 16.96 8.84 10.83
C VAL A 536 17.96 7.85 11.42
N ASP A 537 18.03 7.81 12.75
CA ASP A 537 18.90 6.89 13.47
C ASP A 537 18.31 5.47 13.57
N VAL A 538 18.98 4.61 14.34
CA VAL A 538 18.59 3.21 14.57
C VAL A 538 17.32 3.05 15.41
N ALA A 539 16.87 4.10 16.08
CA ALA A 539 15.60 4.16 16.81
C ALA A 539 14.48 4.78 15.95
N GLY A 540 14.77 5.19 14.72
CA GLY A 540 13.82 5.87 13.83
C GLY A 540 13.65 7.36 14.13
N GLU A 541 14.48 7.94 15.00
CA GLU A 541 14.46 9.36 15.35
C GLU A 541 15.28 10.18 14.34
N SER A 542 14.79 11.37 13.97
CA SER A 542 15.50 12.29 13.09
C SER A 542 16.86 12.66 13.66
N TRP A 543 17.90 12.63 12.83
CA TRP A 543 19.22 13.14 13.22
C TRP A 543 19.25 14.65 13.49
N GLU A 544 18.26 15.39 12.96
CA GLU A 544 18.23 16.85 13.06
C GLU A 544 17.28 17.36 14.15
N ALA A 545 16.21 16.63 14.46
CA ALA A 545 15.15 17.09 15.35
C ALA A 545 14.81 16.05 16.43
N GLU A 546 15.08 16.40 17.68
CA GLU A 546 14.68 15.61 18.86
C GLU A 546 13.15 15.52 18.94
N GLY A 547 12.63 14.34 19.29
CA GLY A 547 11.20 14.09 19.44
C GLY A 547 10.46 13.87 18.12
N LEU A 548 11.16 13.87 16.96
CA LEU A 548 10.57 13.61 15.66
C LEU A 548 11.04 12.26 15.11
N TYR A 549 10.10 11.34 14.92
CA TYR A 549 10.35 9.98 14.47
C TYR A 549 9.71 9.69 13.13
N VAL A 550 10.17 8.64 12.48
CA VAL A 550 9.54 8.07 11.28
C VAL A 550 9.10 6.64 11.60
N CYS A 551 7.89 6.27 11.20
CA CYS A 551 7.32 4.93 11.42
C CYS A 551 6.54 4.49 10.18
N ASP A 552 7.21 4.30 9.05
CA ASP A 552 6.62 3.75 7.83
C ASP A 552 7.68 3.08 6.93
N GLY A 553 7.30 2.68 5.72
CA GLY A 553 8.20 2.02 4.76
C GLY A 553 9.41 2.85 4.34
N SER A 554 9.43 4.16 4.59
CA SER A 554 10.61 5.00 4.33
C SER A 554 11.82 4.62 5.17
N LEU A 555 11.65 3.94 6.30
CA LEU A 555 12.73 3.47 7.18
C LEU A 555 13.63 2.39 6.57
N LEU A 556 13.10 1.62 5.62
CA LEU A 556 13.75 0.38 5.18
C LEU A 556 15.08 0.67 4.44
N PRO A 557 16.19 -0.01 4.76
CA PRO A 557 17.50 0.27 4.13
C PRO A 557 17.53 0.01 2.63
N THR A 558 16.87 -1.06 2.18
CA THR A 558 16.78 -1.50 0.79
C THR A 558 15.39 -2.03 0.47
N ALA A 559 15.17 -2.42 -0.78
CA ALA A 559 14.07 -3.30 -1.18
C ALA A 559 14.03 -4.61 -0.34
N VAL A 560 12.83 -5.07 0.00
CA VAL A 560 12.56 -6.29 0.81
C VAL A 560 12.48 -7.56 -0.03
N GLY A 561 12.12 -7.47 -1.30
CA GLY A 561 11.96 -8.61 -2.23
C GLY A 561 10.68 -9.45 -2.04
N VAL A 562 9.81 -9.07 -1.11
CA VAL A 562 8.45 -9.60 -0.87
C VAL A 562 7.51 -8.45 -0.48
N ASN A 563 6.20 -8.70 -0.34
CA ASN A 563 5.25 -7.65 0.03
C ASN A 563 5.62 -7.04 1.41
N PRO A 564 5.80 -5.72 1.53
CA PRO A 564 6.49 -5.13 2.66
C PRO A 564 5.60 -4.89 3.89
N MET A 565 4.31 -5.23 3.86
CA MET A 565 3.36 -4.88 4.94
C MET A 565 3.83 -5.38 6.31
N ILE A 566 4.18 -6.67 6.44
CA ILE A 566 4.62 -7.25 7.71
C ILE A 566 5.93 -6.60 8.17
N THR A 567 6.90 -6.43 7.25
CA THR A 567 8.17 -5.76 7.54
C THR A 567 7.97 -4.35 8.08
N ILE A 568 7.11 -3.55 7.43
CA ILE A 568 6.82 -2.16 7.81
C ILE A 568 6.13 -2.09 9.18
N GLN A 569 5.11 -2.92 9.40
CA GLN A 569 4.42 -2.95 10.69
C GLN A 569 5.35 -3.41 11.82
N SER A 570 6.24 -4.37 11.56
CA SER A 570 7.15 -4.91 12.58
C SER A 570 8.22 -3.91 12.99
N ILE A 571 8.80 -3.16 12.04
CA ILE A 571 9.76 -2.10 12.40
C ILE A 571 9.06 -0.94 13.10
N ALA A 572 7.85 -0.56 12.68
CA ALA A 572 7.05 0.45 13.36
C ALA A 572 6.70 0.04 14.80
N TYR A 573 6.39 -1.25 15.03
CA TYR A 573 6.16 -1.79 16.38
C TYR A 573 7.40 -1.62 17.26
N CYS A 574 8.60 -1.94 16.74
CA CYS A 574 9.85 -1.79 17.46
C CYS A 574 10.15 -0.32 17.81
N VAL A 575 10.00 0.58 16.84
CA VAL A 575 10.19 2.02 17.04
C VAL A 575 9.20 2.57 18.06
N ALA A 576 7.91 2.25 17.93
CA ALA A 576 6.88 2.72 18.84
C ALA A 576 7.06 2.21 20.27
N LYS A 577 7.54 0.96 20.44
CA LYS A 577 7.93 0.43 21.76
C LYS A 577 9.09 1.23 22.36
N GLY A 578 10.15 1.49 21.58
CA GLY A 578 11.27 2.32 22.03
C GLY A 578 10.85 3.75 22.42
N ILE A 579 9.92 4.35 21.67
CA ILE A 579 9.33 5.65 22.01
C ILE A 579 8.57 5.57 23.35
N ALA A 580 7.71 4.56 23.53
CA ALA A 580 6.95 4.39 24.76
C ALA A 580 7.88 4.25 25.98
N ASP A 581 8.93 3.44 25.86
CA ASP A 581 9.92 3.22 26.92
C ASP A 581 10.67 4.53 27.23
N SER A 582 11.15 5.25 26.22
CA SER A 582 11.83 6.54 26.39
C SER A 582 10.94 7.58 27.10
N MET A 583 9.66 7.67 26.70
CA MET A 583 8.70 8.57 27.31
C MET A 583 8.34 8.18 28.75
N ALA A 584 8.47 6.91 29.15
CA ALA A 584 8.25 6.47 30.52
C ALA A 584 9.40 6.91 31.45
N HIS A 585 10.64 6.69 31.03
CA HIS A 585 11.83 7.14 31.78
C HIS A 585 11.86 8.65 31.97
N GLY A 586 11.43 9.42 30.96
CA GLY A 586 11.32 10.88 31.04
C GLY A 586 10.22 11.38 32.01
N LYS A 587 9.25 10.54 32.38
CA LYS A 587 8.26 10.83 33.43
C LYS A 587 8.81 10.56 34.83
N GLU A 588 9.66 9.55 35.01
CA GLU A 588 10.22 9.19 36.31
C GLU A 588 11.33 10.16 36.80
N GLN A 589 11.97 10.87 35.88
CA GLN A 589 13.00 11.88 36.20
C GLN A 589 12.43 13.29 36.47
N ARG A 590 11.10 13.47 36.40
CA ARG A 590 10.39 14.73 36.67
C ARG A 590 9.48 14.57 37.86
#